data_AF-A0A7M7J332-F1
#
_entry.id   AF-A0A7M7J332-F1
#
_cell.length_a   1.000
_cell.length_b   1.000
_cell.length_c   1.000
_cell.angle_alpha   90.00
_cell.angle_beta   90.00
_cell.angle_gamma   90.00
#
_symmetry.space_group_name_H-M   'P 1'
#
loop_
_entity.id
_entity.type
_entity.pdbx_description
1 polymer ?
#
loop_
_entity_poly.entity_id
_entity_poly.type
_entity_poly.pdbx_seq_one_letter_code
_entity_poly.pdbx_strand_id
1 'polypeptide(L)'
;MSWNERERRPSACAKASRCILVTFNVLTWITPWFSEKIRNMIVLSKVHKQDAITFLDHVQERLKCCGGRSFVDYTENEMDMPWSCYYGEGNVQLRGCGEVLVQHFRENALAVGLVTLGILFLQIGLCACALVQFFDKQVVRPRLQASSV
;
A
#
# COMPACT_ATOMS: atom_id res chain seq x y z
N MET A 1 44.89 -2.67 -22.27
CA MET A 1 45.53 -1.40 -21.87
C MET A 1 44.42 -0.36 -21.78
N SER A 2 43.75 -0.15 -20.63
CA SER A 2 44.17 0.71 -19.48
C SER A 2 44.79 2.02 -19.97
N TRP A 3 44.27 3.22 -19.67
CA TRP A 3 44.13 3.94 -18.39
C TRP A 3 43.09 5.07 -18.62
N ASN A 4 42.12 5.45 -17.77
CA ASN A 4 42.00 5.81 -16.36
C ASN A 4 42.38 7.26 -15.94
N GLU A 5 41.39 7.93 -15.31
CA GLU A 5 41.38 9.07 -14.35
C GLU A 5 42.01 10.44 -14.69
N ARG A 6 41.25 11.55 -14.49
CA ARG A 6 41.46 12.57 -13.43
C ARG A 6 40.76 13.94 -13.69
N GLU A 7 39.66 14.16 -12.96
CA GLU A 7 39.44 15.27 -12.00
C GLU A 7 39.30 16.74 -12.49
N ARG A 8 38.09 17.29 -12.32
CA ARG A 8 37.90 18.70 -11.94
C ARG A 8 36.70 18.85 -10.99
N ARG A 9 36.96 18.85 -9.67
CA ARG A 9 35.98 19.25 -8.64
C ARG A 9 35.83 20.77 -8.63
N PRO A 10 34.59 21.28 -8.45
CA PRO A 10 34.38 22.48 -7.66
C PRO A 10 33.72 22.16 -6.30
N SER A 11 34.38 22.66 -5.25
CA SER A 11 33.92 23.09 -3.91
C SER A 11 32.78 22.33 -3.21
N ALA A 12 33.20 21.56 -2.19
CA ALA A 12 32.44 20.69 -1.31
C ALA A 12 31.57 21.37 -0.22
N CYS A 13 31.33 22.69 -0.26
CA CYS A 13 30.67 23.39 0.87
C CYS A 13 29.20 23.79 0.65
N ALA A 14 28.68 23.78 -0.59
CA ALA A 14 27.28 24.14 -0.86
C ALA A 14 26.30 22.94 -0.92
N LYS A 15 26.82 21.70 -1.02
CA LYS A 15 25.99 20.49 -1.15
C LYS A 15 25.55 19.89 0.20
N ALA A 16 26.20 20.26 1.30
CA ALA A 16 25.94 19.67 2.62
C ALA A 16 24.58 20.10 3.22
N SER A 17 24.02 21.25 2.81
CA SER A 17 22.71 21.72 3.31
C SER A 17 21.52 21.07 2.60
N ARG A 18 21.71 20.47 1.41
CA ARG A 18 20.63 19.81 0.64
C ARG A 18 20.52 18.29 0.88
N CYS A 19 21.49 17.66 1.54
CA CYS A 19 21.45 16.21 1.79
C CYS A 19 20.67 15.81 3.05
N ILE A 20 20.41 16.73 3.99
CA ILE A 20 19.63 16.43 5.21
C ILE A 20 18.11 16.49 4.94
N LEU A 21 17.70 17.04 3.80
CA LEU A 21 16.31 17.15 3.36
C LEU A 21 15.89 16.06 2.36
N VAL A 22 16.58 14.92 2.34
CA VAL A 22 15.92 13.66 1.97
C VAL A 22 15.09 13.26 3.20
N THR A 23 14.03 14.03 3.45
CA THR A 23 13.05 13.66 4.45
C THR A 23 12.58 12.25 4.10
N PHE A 24 12.68 11.32 5.05
CA PHE A 24 11.95 10.06 5.09
C PHE A 24 10.44 10.35 5.06
N ASN A 25 9.97 10.97 3.99
CA ASN A 25 8.59 11.34 3.84
C ASN A 25 7.91 10.07 3.36
N VAL A 26 7.26 9.38 4.28
CA VAL A 26 6.55 8.11 4.06
C VAL A 26 5.68 8.17 2.78
N LEU A 27 5.13 9.34 2.43
CA LEU A 27 4.35 9.57 1.22
C LEU A 27 5.15 9.31 -0.08
N THR A 28 6.45 9.62 -0.13
CA THR A 28 7.26 9.42 -1.34
C THR A 28 7.52 7.94 -1.64
N TRP A 29 7.37 7.07 -0.64
CA TRP A 29 7.52 5.62 -0.79
C TRP A 29 6.17 4.91 -0.98
N ILE A 30 5.12 5.39 -0.33
CA ILE A 30 3.81 4.73 -0.34
C ILE A 30 3.06 4.96 -1.66
N THR A 31 3.09 6.15 -2.24
CA THR A 31 2.40 6.44 -3.51
C THR A 31 2.84 5.53 -4.66
N PRO A 32 4.14 5.36 -4.97
CA PRO A 32 4.55 4.45 -6.04
C PRO A 32 4.18 3.00 -5.72
N TRP A 33 4.22 2.59 -4.45
CA TRP A 33 3.82 1.24 -4.04
C TRP A 33 2.33 0.95 -4.33
N PHE A 34 1.42 1.85 -3.95
CA PHE A 34 0.00 1.70 -4.26
C PHE A 34 -0.27 1.75 -5.76
N SER A 35 0.38 2.67 -6.47
CA SER A 35 0.25 2.80 -7.93
C SER A 35 0.62 1.49 -8.63
N GLU A 36 1.74 0.88 -8.25
CA GLU A 36 2.18 -0.41 -8.80
C GLU A 36 1.30 -1.57 -8.40
N LYS A 37 0.80 -1.58 -7.16
CA LYS A 37 -0.09 -2.64 -6.71
C LYS A 37 -1.40 -2.65 -7.50
N ILE A 38 -1.97 -1.47 -7.76
CA ILE A 38 -3.18 -1.31 -8.59
C ILE A 38 -2.89 -1.66 -10.04
N ARG A 39 -1.76 -1.18 -10.61
CA ARG A 39 -1.33 -1.56 -11.97
C ARG A 39 -1.23 -3.09 -12.11
N ASN A 40 -0.64 -3.77 -11.15
CA ASN A 40 -0.54 -5.23 -11.16
C ASN A 40 -1.92 -5.92 -11.11
N MET A 41 -2.86 -5.36 -10.36
CA MET A 41 -4.24 -5.85 -10.35
C MET A 41 -4.92 -5.70 -11.71
N ILE A 42 -4.65 -4.59 -12.42
CA ILE A 42 -5.13 -4.36 -13.78
C ILE A 42 -4.59 -5.44 -14.73
N VAL A 43 -3.28 -5.70 -14.70
CA VAL A 43 -2.68 -6.80 -15.49
C VAL A 43 -3.30 -8.17 -15.12
N LEU A 44 -3.56 -8.43 -13.84
CA LEU A 44 -4.20 -9.67 -13.39
C LEU A 44 -5.65 -9.82 -13.90
N SER A 45 -6.34 -8.72 -14.15
CA SER A 45 -7.71 -8.74 -14.70
C SER A 45 -7.77 -9.23 -16.15
N LYS A 46 -6.65 -9.16 -16.91
CA LYS A 46 -6.54 -9.71 -18.28
C LYS A 46 -6.82 -11.22 -18.35
N VAL A 47 -6.59 -11.93 -17.25
CA VAL A 47 -6.88 -13.37 -17.11
C VAL A 47 -8.35 -13.62 -16.69
N HIS A 48 -9.24 -12.64 -16.92
CA HIS A 48 -10.68 -12.68 -16.62
C HIS A 48 -11.03 -13.13 -15.19
N LYS A 49 -10.33 -12.62 -14.18
CA LYS A 49 -10.75 -12.76 -12.78
C LYS A 49 -11.83 -11.73 -12.43
N GLN A 50 -13.09 -12.16 -12.40
CA GLN A 50 -14.25 -11.30 -12.13
C GLN A 50 -14.11 -10.51 -10.82
N ASP A 51 -13.51 -11.11 -9.78
CA ASP A 51 -13.26 -10.44 -8.50
C ASP A 51 -12.30 -9.26 -8.63
N ALA A 52 -11.27 -9.39 -9.47
CA ALA A 52 -10.29 -8.32 -9.70
C ALA A 52 -10.94 -7.17 -10.48
N ILE A 53 -11.77 -7.47 -11.47
CA ILE A 53 -12.52 -6.48 -12.25
C ILE A 53 -13.46 -5.71 -11.33
N THR A 54 -14.29 -6.42 -10.56
CA THR A 54 -15.27 -5.82 -9.64
C THR A 54 -14.59 -4.95 -8.58
N PHE A 55 -13.47 -5.41 -8.03
CA PHE A 55 -12.69 -4.63 -7.09
C PHE A 55 -12.12 -3.36 -7.72
N LEU A 56 -11.52 -3.46 -8.91
CA LEU A 56 -10.97 -2.30 -9.63
C LEU A 56 -12.06 -1.28 -9.97
N ASP A 57 -13.22 -1.75 -10.45
CA ASP A 57 -14.36 -0.89 -10.77
C ASP A 57 -14.83 -0.10 -9.54
N HIS A 58 -14.98 -0.77 -8.40
CA HIS A 58 -15.35 -0.09 -7.17
C HIS A 58 -14.31 0.92 -6.69
N VAL A 59 -13.02 0.59 -6.77
CA VAL A 59 -11.96 1.52 -6.38
C VAL A 59 -11.97 2.75 -7.28
N GLN A 60 -12.04 2.55 -8.60
CA GLN A 60 -12.03 3.63 -9.60
C GLN A 60 -13.26 4.53 -9.50
N GLU A 61 -14.45 3.93 -9.34
CA GLU A 61 -15.70 4.67 -9.22
C GLU A 61 -15.78 5.48 -7.90
N ARG A 62 -15.34 4.89 -6.78
CA ARG A 62 -15.41 5.53 -5.45
C ARG A 62 -14.36 6.61 -5.28
N LEU A 63 -13.15 6.39 -5.79
CA LEU A 63 -12.05 7.34 -5.66
C LEU A 63 -11.97 8.32 -6.83
N LYS A 64 -12.79 8.17 -7.87
CA LYS A 64 -12.78 9.04 -9.07
C LYS A 64 -11.39 9.12 -9.69
N CYS A 65 -10.82 7.95 -9.98
CA CYS A 65 -9.48 7.77 -10.53
C CYS A 65 -9.49 6.71 -11.63
N CYS A 66 -8.45 6.65 -12.45
CA CYS A 66 -8.28 5.61 -13.46
C CYS A 66 -6.85 5.09 -13.51
N GLY A 67 -6.72 3.77 -13.58
CA GLY A 67 -5.41 3.10 -13.60
C GLY A 67 -4.68 3.13 -12.25
N GLY A 68 -3.48 2.55 -12.22
CA GLY A 68 -2.59 2.62 -11.06
C GLY A 68 -1.89 3.97 -10.97
N ARG A 69 -1.18 4.34 -12.04
CA ARG A 69 -0.54 5.66 -12.21
C ARG A 69 -1.38 6.61 -13.06
N SER A 70 -2.03 6.09 -14.09
CA SER A 70 -2.87 6.85 -15.02
C SER A 70 -3.71 5.90 -15.87
N PHE A 71 -4.70 6.43 -16.57
CA PHE A 71 -5.51 5.68 -17.55
C PHE A 71 -4.67 4.98 -18.63
N VAL A 72 -3.45 5.50 -18.89
CA VAL A 72 -2.48 4.93 -19.83
C VAL A 72 -2.08 3.49 -19.46
N ASP A 73 -2.21 3.09 -18.20
CA ASP A 73 -1.95 1.72 -17.75
C ASP A 73 -2.85 0.69 -18.46
N TYR A 74 -4.05 1.08 -18.92
CA TYR A 74 -4.91 0.19 -19.73
C TYR A 74 -4.40 0.07 -21.16
N THR A 75 -4.07 1.21 -21.79
CA THR A 75 -3.58 1.25 -23.17
C THR A 75 -2.22 0.58 -23.34
N GLU A 76 -1.31 0.72 -22.36
CA GLU A 76 0.01 0.07 -22.36
C GLU A 76 -0.07 -1.47 -22.30
N ASN A 77 -1.14 -2.00 -21.70
CA ASN A 77 -1.34 -3.43 -21.53
C ASN A 77 -2.31 -4.03 -22.57
N GLU A 78 -2.65 -3.26 -23.61
CA GLU A 78 -3.57 -3.64 -24.68
C GLU A 78 -4.94 -4.07 -24.13
N MET A 79 -5.48 -3.29 -23.18
CA MET A 79 -6.78 -3.55 -22.58
C MET A 79 -7.73 -2.37 -22.79
N ASP A 80 -9.01 -2.70 -22.99
CA ASP A 80 -10.06 -1.70 -23.02
C ASP A 80 -10.25 -1.08 -21.63
N MET A 81 -10.51 0.21 -21.62
CA MET A 81 -10.74 0.95 -20.38
C MET A 81 -12.12 0.61 -19.82
N PRO A 82 -12.23 0.27 -18.52
CA PRO A 82 -13.51 -0.06 -17.91
C PRO A 82 -14.41 1.16 -17.79
N TRP A 83 -15.72 0.93 -17.70
CA TRP A 83 -16.74 1.96 -17.53
C TRP A 83 -16.52 2.83 -16.28
N SER A 84 -15.92 2.25 -15.24
CA SER A 84 -15.59 2.90 -13.96
C SER A 84 -14.55 4.03 -14.07
N CYS A 85 -13.77 4.07 -15.15
CA CYS A 85 -12.84 5.17 -15.45
C CYS A 85 -13.52 6.40 -16.08
N TYR A 86 -14.76 6.27 -16.55
CA TYR A 86 -15.50 7.35 -17.19
C TYR A 86 -16.38 8.11 -16.19
N TYR A 87 -16.61 9.40 -16.46
CA TYR A 87 -17.55 10.23 -15.73
C TYR A 87 -18.30 11.19 -16.65
N GLY A 88 -19.55 11.51 -16.28
CA GLY A 88 -20.43 12.36 -17.07
C GLY A 88 -20.67 11.80 -18.48
N GLU A 89 -20.69 12.68 -19.48
CA GLU A 89 -20.95 12.35 -20.89
C GLU A 89 -19.69 11.86 -21.64
N GLY A 90 -18.91 10.97 -21.02
CA GLY A 90 -17.75 10.33 -21.66
C GLY A 90 -16.38 10.95 -21.37
N ASN A 91 -16.25 11.73 -20.29
CA ASN A 91 -14.93 12.21 -19.86
C ASN A 91 -14.19 11.11 -19.08
N VAL A 92 -12.86 11.07 -19.18
CA VAL A 92 -12.01 10.07 -18.52
C VAL A 92 -11.31 10.67 -17.31
N GLN A 93 -11.24 9.91 -16.21
CA GLN A 93 -10.46 10.31 -15.04
C GLN A 93 -8.95 10.30 -15.36
N LEU A 94 -8.32 11.47 -15.30
CA LEU A 94 -6.90 11.63 -15.62
C LEU A 94 -5.96 11.22 -14.48
N ARG A 95 -6.45 11.22 -13.23
CA ARG A 95 -5.65 10.94 -12.04
C ARG A 95 -5.54 9.44 -11.79
N GLY A 96 -4.33 8.99 -11.46
CA GLY A 96 -4.06 7.61 -11.04
C GLY A 96 -4.61 7.29 -9.66
N CYS A 97 -5.09 6.07 -9.47
CA CYS A 97 -5.66 5.67 -8.19
C CYS A 97 -4.62 5.62 -7.06
N GLY A 98 -3.34 5.38 -7.36
CA GLY A 98 -2.30 5.40 -6.33
C GLY A 98 -2.11 6.77 -5.68
N GLU A 99 -2.17 7.84 -6.47
CA GLU A 99 -2.07 9.22 -5.95
C GLU A 99 -3.32 9.62 -5.16
N VAL A 100 -4.51 9.37 -5.73
CA VAL A 100 -5.77 9.75 -5.10
C VAL A 100 -6.01 8.98 -3.80
N LEU A 101 -5.63 7.70 -3.74
CA LEU A 101 -5.74 6.90 -2.52
C LEU A 101 -4.87 7.44 -1.38
N VAL A 102 -3.62 7.83 -1.69
CA VAL A 102 -2.72 8.42 -0.69
C VAL A 102 -3.24 9.77 -0.23
N GLN A 103 -3.77 10.59 -1.15
CA GLN A 103 -4.41 11.84 -0.80
C GLN A 103 -5.63 11.60 0.12
N HIS A 104 -6.47 10.62 -0.20
CA HIS A 104 -7.63 10.25 0.61
C HIS A 104 -7.24 9.81 2.02
N PHE A 105 -6.19 9.00 2.17
CA PHE A 105 -5.66 8.63 3.48
C PHE A 105 -5.06 9.80 4.23
N ARG A 106 -4.45 10.77 3.54
CA ARG A 106 -3.91 11.97 4.17
C ARG A 106 -5.03 12.86 4.72
N GLU A 107 -6.11 13.04 3.96
CA GLU A 107 -7.28 13.83 4.36
C GLU A 107 -8.05 13.14 5.51
N ASN A 108 -8.09 11.81 5.51
CA ASN A 108 -8.80 11.00 6.51
C ASN A 108 -7.88 10.32 7.53
N ALA A 109 -6.66 10.83 7.72
CA ALA A 109 -5.61 10.16 8.48
C ALA A 109 -6.03 9.86 9.94
N LEU A 110 -6.82 10.74 10.55
CA LEU A 110 -7.33 10.55 11.91
C LEU A 110 -8.28 9.37 12.00
N ALA A 111 -9.26 9.28 11.09
CA ALA A 111 -10.23 8.19 11.08
C ALA A 111 -9.55 6.85 10.80
N VAL A 112 -8.67 6.80 9.79
CA VAL A 112 -7.89 5.61 9.45
C VAL A 112 -6.98 5.21 10.62
N GLY A 113 -6.36 6.17 11.29
CA GLY A 113 -5.52 5.93 12.46
C GLY A 113 -6.28 5.30 13.63
N LEU A 114 -7.48 5.79 13.94
CA LEU A 114 -8.32 5.22 15.00
C LEU A 114 -8.77 3.80 14.69
N VAL A 115 -9.19 3.53 13.46
CA VAL A 115 -9.55 2.17 13.01
C VAL A 115 -8.34 1.23 13.15
N THR A 116 -7.17 1.68 12.68
CA THR A 116 -5.93 0.89 12.75
C THR A 116 -5.52 0.60 14.20
N LEU A 117 -5.64 1.59 15.09
CA LEU A 117 -5.35 1.44 16.51
C LEU A 117 -6.32 0.45 17.19
N GLY A 118 -7.60 0.49 16.84
CA GLY A 118 -8.59 -0.47 17.33
C GLY A 118 -8.27 -1.91 16.91
N ILE A 119 -7.89 -2.11 15.65
CA ILE A 119 -7.45 -3.42 15.13
C ILE A 119 -6.21 -3.90 15.89
N LEU A 120 -5.24 -3.02 16.17
CA LEU A 120 -4.03 -3.36 16.92
C LEU A 120 -4.36 -3.86 18.33
N PHE A 121 -5.22 -3.17 19.07
CA PHE A 121 -5.64 -3.60 20.40
C PHE A 121 -6.36 -4.96 20.36
N LEU A 122 -7.21 -5.19 19.35
CA LEU A 122 -7.88 -6.48 19.16
C LEU A 122 -6.87 -7.61 18.91
N GLN A 123 -5.88 -7.37 18.05
CA GLN A 123 -4.80 -8.34 17.78
C GLN A 123 -4.00 -8.67 19.04
N ILE A 124 -3.61 -7.66 19.83
CA ILE A 124 -2.89 -7.86 21.09
C ILE A 124 -3.75 -8.67 22.08
N GLY A 125 -5.04 -8.38 22.18
CA GLY A 125 -5.98 -9.12 23.03
C GLY A 125 -6.07 -10.61 22.63
N LEU A 126 -6.20 -10.90 21.33
CA LEU A 126 -6.22 -12.27 20.82
C LEU A 126 -4.90 -13.00 21.12
N CYS A 127 -3.76 -12.35 20.93
CA CYS A 127 -2.46 -12.92 21.27
C CYS A 127 -2.32 -13.21 22.77
N ALA A 128 -2.76 -12.29 23.63
CA ALA A 128 -2.72 -12.48 25.08
C ALA A 128 -3.58 -13.67 25.53
N CYS A 129 -4.82 -13.76 25.01
CA CYS A 129 -5.71 -14.89 25.28
C CYS A 129 -5.10 -16.23 24.83
N ALA A 130 -4.50 -16.26 23.64
CA ALA A 130 -3.83 -17.45 23.12
C ALA A 130 -2.65 -17.88 24.01
N LEU A 131 -1.86 -16.93 24.49
CA LEU A 131 -0.75 -17.20 25.41
C LEU A 131 -1.24 -17.78 26.74
N VAL A 132 -2.28 -17.19 27.35
CA VAL A 132 -2.85 -17.70 28.61
C VAL A 132 -3.34 -19.14 28.46
N GLN A 133 -4.06 -19.45 27.37
CA GLN A 133 -4.51 -20.81 27.09
C GLN A 133 -3.35 -21.80 26.88
N PHE A 134 -2.27 -21.35 26.22
CA PHE A 134 -1.09 -22.16 26.02
C PHE A 134 -0.39 -22.49 27.35
N PHE A 135 -0.21 -21.49 28.22
CA PHE A 135 0.38 -21.69 29.55
C PHE A 135 -0.49 -22.57 30.45
N ASP A 136 -1.81 -22.39 30.46
CA ASP A 136 -2.73 -23.23 31.24
C ASP A 136 -2.64 -24.72 30.85
N LYS A 137 -2.63 -24.99 29.53
CA LYS A 137 -2.48 -26.36 29.01
C LYS A 137 -1.11 -26.97 29.32
N GLN A 138 -0.03 -26.20 29.17
CA GLN A 138 1.34 -26.70 29.32
C GLN A 138 1.75 -26.88 30.80
N VAL A 139 1.32 -25.98 31.69
CA VAL A 139 1.85 -25.91 33.06
C VAL A 139 0.82 -26.37 34.08
N VAL A 140 -0.43 -25.92 33.98
CA VAL A 140 -1.43 -26.10 35.04
C VAL A 140 -2.08 -27.48 34.98
N ARG A 141 -2.54 -27.92 33.81
CA ARG A 141 -3.15 -29.26 33.64
C ARG A 141 -2.29 -30.43 34.13
N PRO A 142 -1.00 -30.58 33.75
CA PRO A 142 -0.19 -31.71 34.21
C PRO A 142 0.07 -31.65 35.72
N ARG A 143 0.18 -30.45 36.31
CA ARG A 143 0.34 -30.27 37.76
C ARG A 143 -0.90 -30.72 38.54
N LEU A 144 -2.10 -30.44 38.02
CA LEU A 144 -3.35 -30.86 38.67
C LEU A 144 -3.51 -32.38 38.69
N GLN A 145 -3.15 -33.07 37.60
CA GLN A 145 -3.17 -34.54 37.56
C GLN A 145 -2.17 -35.18 38.54
N ALA A 146 -1.01 -34.55 38.76
CA ALA A 146 -0.03 -35.02 39.73
C ALA A 146 -0.46 -34.81 41.19
N SER A 147 -1.40 -33.90 41.47
CA SER A 147 -1.90 -33.62 42.82
C SER A 147 -3.15 -34.42 43.19
N SER A 148 -3.81 -35.08 42.24
CA SER A 148 -5.04 -35.87 42.50
C SER A 148 -4.77 -37.37 42.71
N VAL A 149 -3.51 -37.76 42.88
CA VAL A 149 -3.05 -39.12 43.22
C VAL A 149 -2.47 -39.09 44.62
#